data_AF-A0A380EMF2-F1
#
_entry.id   AF-A0A380EMF2-F1
#
_cell.length_a   1.000
_cell.length_b   1.000
_cell.length_c   1.000
_cell.angle_alpha   90.00
_cell.angle_beta   90.00
_cell.angle_gamma   90.00
#
_symmetry.space_group_name_H-M   'P 1'
#
loop_
_entity.id
_entity.type
_entity.pdbx_description
1 polymer ?
#
loop_
_entity_poly.entity_id
_entity_poly.type
_entity_poly.pdbx_seq_one_letter_code
_entity_poly.pdbx_strand_id
1 'polypeptide(L)'
;MTFGLTGSDANDGIIKFARAYTGRPYIISFTNAYHGSTFGSLSMSAISLNMRKHYGPLLNGFYHIPFPDKYRGMYEQPQANSVEEYLAPLKEMFAKYVPADEVACIVIETIQGDGGLLEPVPGYFEALEKDLS
;
A
#
# COMPACT_ATOMS: atom_id res chain seq x y z
N MET A 1 4.08 10.16 -20.35
CA MET A 1 5.08 9.26 -19.75
C MET A 1 6.21 10.12 -19.21
N THR A 2 6.58 9.93 -17.94
CA THR A 2 7.78 10.55 -17.36
C THR A 2 8.85 9.48 -17.21
N PHE A 3 10.13 9.85 -17.30
CA PHE A 3 11.24 8.93 -17.15
C PHE A 3 12.00 9.17 -15.84
N GLY A 4 12.57 8.09 -15.33
CA GLY A 4 13.48 8.04 -14.19
C GLY A 4 14.52 6.95 -14.41
N LEU A 5 15.34 6.66 -13.40
CA LEU A 5 16.43 5.69 -13.50
C LEU A 5 16.15 4.41 -12.70
N THR A 6 15.17 4.44 -11.80
CA THR A 6 14.92 3.37 -10.83
C THR A 6 13.42 3.22 -10.55
N GLY A 7 13.01 2.05 -10.06
CA GLY A 7 11.65 1.90 -9.53
C GLY A 7 11.37 2.81 -8.32
N SER A 8 12.40 3.16 -7.54
CA SER A 8 12.26 4.05 -6.39
C SER A 8 11.87 5.47 -6.81
N ASP A 9 12.57 6.05 -7.80
CA ASP A 9 12.23 7.40 -8.30
C ASP A 9 10.90 7.41 -9.08
N ALA A 10 10.53 6.32 -9.73
CA ALA A 10 9.21 6.17 -10.35
C ALA A 10 8.10 6.23 -9.30
N ASN A 11 8.28 5.55 -8.16
CA ASN A 11 7.35 5.60 -7.04
C ASN A 11 7.32 6.97 -6.34
N ASP A 12 8.46 7.66 -6.21
CA ASP A 12 8.48 9.08 -5.81
C ASP A 12 7.68 9.96 -6.78
N GLY A 13 7.72 9.64 -8.09
CA GLY A 13 6.87 10.24 -9.11
C GLY A 13 5.39 10.01 -8.85
N ILE A 14 4.97 8.77 -8.59
CA ILE A 14 3.57 8.42 -8.25
C ILE A 14 3.08 9.27 -7.07
N ILE A 15 3.89 9.35 -6.00
CA ILE A 15 3.56 10.15 -4.81
C ILE A 15 3.28 11.61 -5.20
N LYS A 16 4.15 12.21 -6.03
CA LYS A 16 3.99 13.60 -6.49
C LYS A 16 2.76 13.77 -7.36
N PHE A 17 2.57 12.93 -8.38
CA PHE A 17 1.46 13.06 -9.31
C PHE A 17 0.10 12.85 -8.63
N ALA A 18 -0.03 11.82 -7.79
CA ALA A 18 -1.27 11.55 -7.07
C ALA A 18 -1.65 12.70 -6.14
N ARG A 19 -0.71 13.19 -5.31
CA ARG A 19 -0.94 14.31 -4.40
C ARG A 19 -1.23 15.62 -5.15
N ALA A 20 -0.47 15.93 -6.20
CA ALA A 20 -0.66 17.15 -6.97
C ALA A 20 -1.98 17.17 -7.75
N TYR A 21 -2.40 16.03 -8.29
CA TYR A 21 -3.65 15.91 -9.04
C TYR A 21 -4.88 16.01 -8.14
N THR A 22 -4.86 15.32 -7.00
CA THR A 22 -6.01 15.24 -6.09
C THR A 22 -6.07 16.37 -5.07
N GLY A 23 -4.93 17.00 -4.76
CA GLY A 23 -4.77 17.90 -3.62
C GLY A 23 -4.77 17.19 -2.26
N ARG A 24 -4.76 15.85 -2.26
CA ARG A 24 -4.94 15.03 -1.06
C ARG A 24 -3.59 14.55 -0.51
N PRO A 25 -3.39 14.52 0.82
CA PRO A 25 -2.08 14.21 1.40
C PRO A 25 -1.80 12.71 1.55
N TYR A 26 -2.82 11.86 1.71
CA TYR A 26 -2.60 10.48 2.18
C TYR A 26 -2.41 9.49 1.05
N ILE A 27 -1.55 8.50 1.29
CA ILE A 27 -1.29 7.36 0.41
C ILE A 27 -1.43 6.09 1.23
N ILE A 28 -2.10 5.10 0.67
CA ILE A 28 -2.25 3.78 1.28
C ILE A 28 -1.41 2.79 0.49
N SER A 29 -0.65 1.96 1.20
CA SER A 29 0.07 0.82 0.65
C SER A 29 -0.15 -0.39 1.55
N PHE A 30 0.58 -1.47 1.32
CA PHE A 30 0.34 -2.76 1.95
C PHE A 30 1.54 -3.20 2.80
N THR A 31 1.29 -3.94 3.87
CA THR A 31 2.36 -4.65 4.58
C THR A 31 3.00 -5.66 3.63
N ASN A 32 4.29 -5.97 3.82
CA ASN A 32 5.11 -6.78 2.91
C ASN A 32 5.36 -6.16 1.53
N ALA A 33 4.91 -4.92 1.27
CA ALA A 33 5.18 -4.26 0.00
C ALA A 33 6.63 -3.77 -0.09
N TYR A 34 7.22 -3.90 -1.28
CA TYR A 34 8.49 -3.28 -1.63
C TYR A 34 8.30 -2.33 -2.81
N HIS A 35 8.47 -1.04 -2.53
CA HIS A 35 8.35 0.02 -3.51
C HIS A 35 9.67 0.77 -3.74
N GLY A 36 10.75 0.38 -3.06
CA GLY A 36 12.09 0.93 -3.27
C GLY A 36 12.66 1.62 -2.05
N SER A 37 13.77 2.34 -2.25
CA SER A 37 14.63 2.83 -1.16
C SER A 37 14.94 4.34 -1.19
N THR A 38 14.29 5.13 -2.06
CA THR A 38 14.26 6.60 -1.89
C THR A 38 13.32 6.95 -0.74
N PHE A 39 13.50 8.08 -0.05
CA PHE A 39 12.67 8.41 1.13
C PHE A 39 11.16 8.33 0.86
N GLY A 40 10.68 8.75 -0.32
CA GLY A 40 9.26 8.62 -0.68
C GLY A 40 8.83 7.16 -0.83
N SER A 41 9.46 6.44 -1.75
CA SER A 41 9.16 5.04 -2.03
C SER A 41 9.37 4.11 -0.82
N LEU A 42 10.34 4.45 0.03
CA LEU A 42 10.63 3.76 1.28
C LEU A 42 9.53 3.94 2.32
N SER A 43 8.92 5.14 2.36
CA SER A 43 7.74 5.42 3.19
C SER A 43 6.52 4.60 2.74
N MET A 44 6.43 4.35 1.43
CA MET A 44 5.42 3.47 0.84
C MET A 44 5.71 1.98 1.13
N SER A 45 6.98 1.58 1.23
CA SER A 45 7.40 0.19 1.49
C SER A 45 7.17 -0.24 2.95
N ALA A 46 6.87 -1.53 3.17
CA ALA A 46 6.66 -2.09 4.51
C ALA A 46 7.13 -3.56 4.62
N ILE A 47 8.22 -3.90 3.93
CA ILE A 47 8.76 -5.28 3.88
C ILE A 47 9.79 -5.59 4.98
N SER A 48 10.56 -4.60 5.45
CA SER A 48 11.69 -4.86 6.35
C SER A 48 11.89 -3.76 7.40
N LEU A 49 12.18 -4.17 8.63
CA LEU A 49 12.57 -3.22 9.69
C LEU A 49 13.91 -2.55 9.39
N ASN A 50 14.83 -3.22 8.69
CA ASN A 50 16.12 -2.63 8.33
C ASN A 50 15.98 -1.49 7.32
N MET A 51 14.86 -1.48 6.58
CA MET A 51 14.46 -0.40 5.68
C MET A 51 13.81 0.80 6.42
N ARG A 52 13.75 0.77 7.76
CA ARG A 52 13.17 1.86 8.57
C ARG A 52 14.03 2.29 9.76
N LYS A 53 14.88 1.39 10.29
CA LYS A 53 15.73 1.67 11.46
C LYS A 53 16.82 2.71 11.16
N HIS A 54 17.12 3.55 12.15
CA HIS A 54 18.28 4.46 12.21
C HIS A 54 18.27 5.75 11.36
N TYR A 55 17.31 5.96 10.46
CA TYR A 55 17.26 7.17 9.61
C TYR A 55 15.84 7.75 9.44
N GLY A 56 14.93 7.37 10.33
CA GLY A 56 13.62 8.03 10.43
C GLY A 56 13.70 9.45 11.03
N PRO A 57 12.59 10.21 11.03
CA PRO A 57 11.28 9.81 10.50
C PRO A 57 11.26 9.72 8.97
N LEU A 58 10.43 8.81 8.45
CA LEU A 58 10.13 8.72 7.02
C LEU A 58 9.07 9.78 6.63
N LEU A 59 8.68 9.83 5.35
CA LEU A 59 7.69 10.79 4.88
C LEU A 59 6.33 10.54 5.55
N ASN A 60 5.67 11.61 5.97
CA ASN A 60 4.35 11.54 6.59
C ASN A 60 3.24 11.24 5.56
N GLY A 61 2.08 10.82 6.07
CA GLY A 61 0.87 10.61 5.29
C GLY A 61 0.84 9.27 4.54
N PHE A 62 1.50 8.24 5.08
CA PHE A 62 1.42 6.87 4.58
C PHE A 62 0.72 5.98 5.60
N TYR A 63 -0.19 5.15 5.10
CA TYR A 63 -0.85 4.10 5.87
C TYR A 63 -0.60 2.76 5.21
N HIS A 64 -0.53 1.70 6.02
CA HIS A 64 -0.25 0.34 5.57
C HIS A 64 -1.36 -0.59 6.06
N ILE A 65 -2.01 -1.29 5.13
CA ILE A 65 -3.00 -2.32 5.43
C ILE A 65 -2.49 -3.72 5.04
N PRO A 66 -3.05 -4.81 5.58
CA PRO A 66 -2.61 -6.16 5.21
C PRO A 66 -2.78 -6.46 3.70
N PHE A 67 -1.77 -7.07 3.08
CA PHE A 67 -1.90 -7.60 1.71
C PHE A 67 -2.85 -8.80 1.69
N PRO A 68 -3.73 -8.91 0.68
CA PRO A 68 -4.73 -9.98 0.55
C PRO A 68 -4.14 -11.37 0.19
N ASP A 69 -3.16 -11.88 0.92
CA ASP A 69 -2.52 -13.18 0.63
C ASP A 69 -3.54 -14.33 0.55
N LYS A 70 -3.50 -15.10 -0.56
CA LYS A 70 -4.37 -16.25 -0.79
C LYS A 70 -3.94 -17.53 -0.07
N TYR A 71 -2.76 -17.56 0.53
CA TYR A 71 -2.22 -18.72 1.23
C TYR A 71 -2.30 -18.59 2.74
N ARG A 72 -1.91 -17.44 3.30
CA ARG A 72 -2.03 -17.12 4.73
C ARG A 72 -3.00 -15.97 4.91
N GLY A 73 -3.73 -15.96 6.02
CA GLY A 73 -4.59 -14.85 6.38
C GLY A 73 -3.79 -13.66 6.92
N MET A 74 -4.49 -12.54 7.12
CA MET A 74 -3.97 -11.37 7.81
C MET A 74 -3.30 -11.77 9.12
N TYR A 75 -2.11 -11.22 9.36
CA TYR A 75 -1.29 -11.50 10.56
C TYR A 75 -0.85 -12.97 10.67
N GLU A 76 -0.51 -13.58 9.54
CA GLU A 76 0.01 -14.95 9.45
C GLU A 76 -0.98 -16.02 9.94
N GLN A 77 -2.28 -15.77 9.78
CA GLN A 77 -3.29 -16.76 10.11
C GLN A 77 -3.17 -18.00 9.21
N PRO A 78 -3.56 -19.20 9.70
CA PRO A 78 -3.30 -20.46 8.99
C PRO A 78 -4.04 -20.61 7.66
N GLN A 79 -5.10 -19.83 7.45
CA GLN A 79 -5.93 -19.82 6.25
C GLN A 79 -6.15 -18.39 5.79
N ALA A 80 -6.25 -18.21 4.47
CA ALA A 80 -6.58 -16.92 3.86
C ALA A 80 -7.92 -16.37 4.36
N ASN A 81 -7.94 -15.06 4.58
CA ASN A 81 -9.17 -14.33 4.88
C ASN A 81 -10.04 -14.17 3.63
N SER A 82 -11.33 -13.90 3.83
CA SER A 82 -12.22 -13.51 2.74
C SER A 82 -11.83 -12.14 2.16
N VAL A 83 -12.32 -11.82 0.97
CA VAL A 83 -12.15 -10.49 0.36
C VAL A 83 -12.68 -9.39 1.29
N GLU A 84 -13.86 -9.60 1.88
CA GLU A 84 -14.50 -8.66 2.81
C GLU A 84 -13.67 -8.45 4.07
N GLU A 85 -13.09 -9.51 4.60
CA GLU A 85 -12.20 -9.44 5.75
C GLU A 85 -10.95 -8.62 5.40
N TYR A 86 -10.32 -8.85 4.25
CA TYR A 86 -9.16 -8.06 3.81
C TYR A 86 -9.48 -6.58 3.52
N LEU A 87 -10.73 -6.24 3.22
CA LEU A 87 -11.19 -4.86 3.06
C LEU A 87 -11.62 -4.20 4.38
N ALA A 88 -11.86 -4.99 5.44
CA ALA A 88 -12.30 -4.45 6.72
C ALA A 88 -11.31 -3.43 7.33
N PRO A 89 -9.97 -3.60 7.29
CA PRO A 89 -9.03 -2.59 7.78
C PRO A 89 -9.14 -1.25 7.04
N LEU A 90 -9.35 -1.28 5.72
CA LEU A 90 -9.53 -0.07 4.91
C LEU A 90 -10.82 0.67 5.33
N LYS A 91 -11.93 -0.08 5.46
CA LYS A 91 -13.23 0.47 5.88
C LYS A 91 -13.18 1.04 7.28
N GLU A 92 -12.54 0.33 8.20
CA GLU A 92 -12.35 0.78 9.58
C GLU A 92 -11.52 2.06 9.63
N MET A 93 -10.42 2.12 8.88
CA MET A 93 -9.56 3.30 8.78
C MET A 93 -10.35 4.52 8.28
N PHE A 94 -11.14 4.35 7.21
CA PHE A 94 -11.98 5.40 6.65
C PHE A 94 -13.11 5.85 7.58
N ALA A 95 -13.66 4.94 8.38
CA ALA A 95 -14.71 5.26 9.33
C ALA A 95 -14.20 5.98 10.59
N LYS A 96 -12.89 5.91 10.90
CA LYS A 96 -12.37 6.30 12.21
C LYS A 96 -11.38 7.46 12.18
N TYR A 97 -10.37 7.43 11.31
CA TYR A 97 -9.22 8.35 11.48
C TYR A 97 -8.52 8.81 10.19
N VAL A 98 -8.86 8.27 9.02
CA VAL A 98 -8.35 8.76 7.73
C VAL A 98 -9.53 9.14 6.85
N PRO A 99 -9.78 10.43 6.59
CA PRO A 99 -10.83 10.82 5.65
C PRO A 99 -10.54 10.24 4.26
N ALA A 100 -11.49 9.46 3.71
CA ALA A 100 -11.32 8.82 2.41
C ALA A 100 -11.14 9.86 1.28
N ASP A 101 -11.76 11.04 1.43
CA ASP A 101 -11.63 12.19 0.55
C ASP A 101 -10.30 12.95 0.71
N GLU A 102 -9.45 12.57 1.67
CA GLU A 102 -8.06 13.01 1.81
C GLU A 102 -7.03 11.95 1.37
N VAL A 103 -7.47 10.84 0.75
CA VAL A 103 -6.59 9.83 0.15
C VAL A 103 -6.36 10.13 -1.33
N ALA A 104 -5.09 10.32 -1.70
CA ALA A 104 -4.64 10.59 -3.05
C ALA A 104 -4.62 9.33 -3.92
N CYS A 105 -4.10 8.22 -3.39
CA CYS A 105 -4.07 6.94 -4.07
C CYS A 105 -3.89 5.76 -3.11
N ILE A 106 -4.23 4.57 -3.60
CA ILE A 106 -3.85 3.28 -3.04
C ILE A 106 -2.87 2.63 -4.01
N VAL A 107 -1.72 2.17 -3.51
CA VAL A 107 -0.68 1.53 -4.32
C VAL A 107 -0.53 0.08 -3.89
N ILE A 108 -0.73 -0.83 -4.84
CA ILE A 108 -0.69 -2.28 -4.63
C ILE A 108 0.13 -2.96 -5.75
N GLU A 109 0.92 -3.94 -5.37
CA GLU A 109 1.57 -4.87 -6.31
C GLU A 109 0.54 -5.92 -6.74
N THR A 110 0.44 -6.23 -8.04
CA THR A 110 -0.51 -7.26 -8.53
C THR A 110 -0.21 -8.63 -7.94
N ILE A 111 1.07 -8.92 -7.72
CA ILE A 111 1.62 -10.03 -6.94
C ILE A 111 2.77 -9.40 -6.15
N GLN A 112 2.82 -9.57 -4.83
CA GLN A 112 3.95 -9.05 -4.05
C GLN A 112 5.21 -9.86 -4.34
N GLY A 113 6.21 -9.23 -4.95
CA GLY A 113 7.46 -9.87 -5.32
C GLY A 113 8.30 -10.21 -4.10
N ASP A 114 8.94 -9.19 -3.52
CA ASP A 114 9.79 -9.30 -2.34
C ASP A 114 9.03 -9.77 -1.07
N GLY A 115 7.70 -9.62 -1.06
CA GLY A 115 6.83 -10.17 -0.03
C GLY A 115 6.79 -11.71 0.00
N GLY A 116 7.33 -12.38 -1.01
CA GLY A 116 7.41 -13.84 -1.08
C GLY A 116 6.59 -14.46 -2.22
N LEU A 117 6.45 -13.75 -3.35
CA LEU A 117 5.61 -14.17 -4.49
C LEU A 117 4.14 -14.38 -4.06
N LEU A 118 3.61 -13.44 -3.27
CA LEU A 118 2.27 -13.55 -2.70
C LEU A 118 1.23 -13.12 -3.74
N GLU A 119 0.34 -14.05 -4.08
CA GLU A 119 -0.78 -13.79 -4.96
C GLU A 119 -2.01 -13.38 -4.13
N PRO A 120 -2.77 -12.37 -4.57
CA PRO A 120 -3.94 -11.91 -3.83
C PRO A 120 -5.09 -12.93 -3.89
N VAL A 121 -6.01 -12.88 -2.92
CA VAL A 121 -7.25 -13.66 -2.99
C VAL A 121 -8.06 -13.27 -4.23
N PRO A 122 -8.65 -14.22 -4.96
CA PRO A 122 -9.44 -13.93 -6.14
C PRO A 122 -10.58 -12.94 -5.86
N GLY A 123 -10.78 -11.96 -6.75
CA GLY A 123 -11.83 -10.95 -6.62
C GLY A 123 -11.46 -9.73 -5.77
N TYR A 124 -10.25 -9.69 -5.19
CA TYR A 124 -9.86 -8.57 -4.32
C TYR A 124 -9.77 -7.23 -5.07
N PHE A 125 -9.19 -7.20 -6.27
CA PHE A 125 -9.03 -5.95 -7.02
C PHE A 125 -10.38 -5.38 -7.48
N GLU A 126 -11.29 -6.24 -7.93
CA GLU A 126 -12.64 -5.86 -8.33
C GLU A 126 -13.44 -5.32 -7.14
N ALA A 127 -13.30 -5.95 -5.97
CA ALA A 127 -13.94 -5.48 -4.75
C ALA A 127 -13.34 -4.17 -4.23
N LEU A 128 -12.02 -4.02 -4.31
CA LEU A 128 -11.34 -2.77 -3.95
C LEU A 128 -11.77 -1.62 -4.86
N GLU A 129 -11.81 -1.82 -6.18
CA GLU A 129 -12.27 -0.81 -7.13
C GLU A 129 -13.72 -0.37 -6.83
N LYS A 130 -14.60 -1.34 -6.55
CA LYS A 130 -16.01 -1.08 -6.20
C LYS A 130 -16.17 -0.28 -4.90
N ASP A 131 -15.31 -0.51 -3.91
CA ASP A 131 -15.35 0.24 -2.65
C ASP A 131 -14.76 1.66 -2.79
N LEU A 132 -14.06 1.94 -3.88
CA LEU A 132 -13.47 3.25 -4.20
C LEU A 132 -14.30 4.11 -5.17
N SER A 133 -15.25 3.50 -5.88
CA SER A 133 -16.18 4.16 -6.83
C SER A 133 -17.38 4.78 -6.13
#